data_AF-A0A380JWF0-F1
#
_entry.id   AF-A0A380JWF0-F1
#
_cell.length_a   1.000
_cell.length_b   1.000
_cell.length_c   1.000
_cell.angle_alpha   90.00
_cell.angle_beta   90.00
_cell.angle_gamma   90.00
#
_symmetry.space_group_name_H-M   'P 1'
#
loop_
_entity.id
_entity.type
_entity.pdbx_description
1 polymer ?
#
loop_
_entity_poly.entity_id
_entity_poly.type
_entity_poly.pdbx_seq_one_letter_code
_entity_poly.pdbx_strand_id
1 'polypeptide(L)'
;MVTKKVHIISHSHWDREWYMAYEQHHMRLINLIDDLLELFQTDPDFHSFHLDGQTIILDDYLQVRPEREPEIKQAIATGKLRIGPFYILQDDFLTSSESNMHNMLIGKEDCDKWGASVHREMIPRFEKSYEVGHYLAKEAAQQIAGAVNTSDFPTDSQPFLLFNNSGHSKTSVAEFSLTWKKYHFGQRFPKEVYQEAQEYLAGLSQSFQVIDVSGNTISEADILDTSIAFDYDLPKRTFREPYFTIKVRLRLSITLPAMSWKALALQLGNETAPSTTVPLYDNSNQCLENEFLKVMIQTDGRLTITDKQSGVSYQNLLRFEDCGDIENEYISRQPNHDQPFYADQGITKLNIIRNTAQVAELEIQQTFAIPVSADKLLQAEMEGVIDITERQSGRSQEKAELTLTTLIRMEKNNPRLQFTTSFDNQMTNHRLRVLFPTHLKTDRHLADSIFETVRRPNYPDAAFWKNPSNPPHKNAL
;
A
#
# COMPACT_ATOMS: atom_id res chain seq x y z
N MET A 1 -17.97 56.13 -17.58
CA MET A 1 -18.51 54.97 -16.84
C MET A 1 -17.50 53.85 -16.94
N VAL A 2 -17.23 53.11 -15.86
CA VAL A 2 -16.36 51.93 -15.92
C VAL A 2 -17.18 50.77 -16.46
N THR A 3 -16.76 50.18 -17.57
CA THR A 3 -17.36 48.96 -18.12
C THR A 3 -16.79 47.72 -17.40
N LYS A 4 -17.64 46.74 -17.13
CA LYS A 4 -17.22 45.41 -16.66
C LYS A 4 -17.19 44.46 -17.84
N LYS A 5 -16.17 43.59 -17.89
CA LYS A 5 -16.08 42.49 -18.86
C LYS A 5 -16.46 41.21 -18.15
N VAL A 6 -17.49 40.52 -18.64
CA VAL A 6 -17.95 39.22 -18.12
C VAL A 6 -17.38 38.14 -19.03
N HIS A 7 -16.58 37.25 -18.47
CA HIS A 7 -16.02 36.11 -19.19
C HIS A 7 -16.91 34.89 -18.92
N ILE A 8 -17.51 34.34 -19.97
CA ILE A 8 -18.29 33.11 -19.89
C ILE A 8 -17.42 31.98 -20.43
N ILE A 9 -17.24 30.93 -19.62
CA ILE A 9 -16.44 29.74 -19.97
C ILE A 9 -17.38 28.55 -19.96
N SER A 10 -17.71 28.03 -21.14
CA SER A 10 -18.48 26.80 -21.27
C SER A 10 -17.61 25.61 -20.86
N HIS A 11 -18.10 24.76 -19.97
CA HIS A 11 -17.44 23.55 -19.52
C HIS A 11 -18.48 22.51 -19.08
N SER A 12 -18.05 21.26 -18.88
CA SER A 12 -18.77 20.27 -18.09
C SER A 12 -17.78 19.72 -17.09
N HIS A 13 -18.15 19.71 -15.81
CA HIS A 13 -17.42 18.90 -14.85
C HIS A 13 -17.79 17.44 -15.09
N TRP A 14 -16.79 16.56 -15.23
CA TRP A 14 -17.01 15.19 -15.67
C TRP A 14 -16.32 14.19 -14.76
N ASP A 15 -17.04 13.79 -13.70
CA ASP A 15 -16.65 12.65 -12.89
C ASP A 15 -16.67 11.39 -13.77
N ARG A 16 -15.50 10.78 -13.95
CA ARG A 16 -15.30 9.65 -14.87
C ARG A 16 -16.19 8.44 -14.50
N GLU A 17 -16.40 8.24 -13.21
CA GLU A 17 -17.33 7.29 -12.62
C GLU A 17 -17.77 7.80 -11.24
N TRP A 18 -19.05 7.60 -10.88
CA TRP A 18 -19.57 8.08 -9.59
C TRP A 18 -20.87 7.34 -9.21
N TYR A 19 -22.01 8.03 -9.15
CA TYR A 19 -23.31 7.44 -8.80
C TYR A 19 -23.90 6.49 -9.87
N MET A 20 -23.21 6.34 -11.01
CA MET A 20 -23.47 5.33 -12.04
C MET A 20 -22.16 4.62 -12.36
N ALA A 21 -22.25 3.40 -12.87
CA ALA A 21 -21.09 2.67 -13.35
C ALA A 21 -20.40 3.45 -14.48
N TYR A 22 -19.08 3.28 -14.59
CA TYR A 22 -18.23 3.91 -15.61
C TYR A 22 -18.89 3.98 -17.00
N GLU A 23 -19.32 2.86 -17.57
CA GLU A 23 -19.84 2.84 -18.95
C GLU A 23 -21.13 3.67 -19.13
N GLN A 24 -21.93 3.84 -18.08
CA GLN A 24 -23.12 4.68 -18.15
C GLN A 24 -22.73 6.15 -18.29
N HIS A 25 -21.70 6.60 -17.57
CA HIS A 25 -21.13 7.93 -17.73
C HIS A 25 -20.39 8.02 -19.06
N HIS A 26 -19.54 7.05 -19.39
CA HIS A 26 -18.77 7.00 -20.63
C HIS A 26 -19.66 7.17 -21.88
N MET A 27 -20.81 6.51 -21.98
CA MET A 27 -21.71 6.70 -23.13
C MET A 27 -22.33 8.09 -23.19
N ARG A 28 -22.52 8.77 -22.05
CA ARG A 28 -22.95 10.18 -22.02
C ARG A 28 -21.82 11.12 -22.41
N LEU A 29 -20.57 10.75 -22.13
CA LEU A 29 -19.40 11.48 -22.59
C LEU A 29 -19.33 11.47 -24.12
N ILE A 30 -19.62 10.33 -24.75
CA ILE A 30 -19.70 10.24 -26.21
C ILE A 30 -20.68 11.26 -26.78
N ASN A 31 -21.88 11.38 -26.18
CA ASN A 31 -22.87 12.37 -26.60
C ASN A 31 -22.35 13.80 -26.40
N LEU A 32 -21.74 14.11 -25.25
CA LEU A 32 -21.17 15.44 -24.99
C LEU A 32 -20.16 15.85 -26.07
N ILE A 33 -19.22 14.97 -26.42
CA ILE A 33 -18.19 15.30 -27.40
C ILE A 33 -18.78 15.36 -28.82
N ASP A 34 -19.70 14.44 -29.18
CA ASP A 34 -20.40 14.48 -30.47
C ASP A 34 -21.14 15.80 -30.67
N ASP A 35 -21.91 16.25 -29.66
CA ASP A 35 -22.64 17.52 -29.67
C ASP A 35 -21.69 18.72 -29.77
N LEU A 36 -20.54 18.68 -29.08
CA LEU A 36 -19.53 19.75 -29.16
C LEU A 36 -18.91 19.84 -30.55
N LEU A 37 -18.57 18.71 -31.17
CA LEU A 37 -18.01 18.68 -32.52
C LEU A 37 -19.02 19.23 -33.54
N GLU A 38 -20.31 18.91 -33.41
CA GLU A 38 -21.37 19.50 -34.24
C GLU A 38 -21.52 21.01 -34.00
N LEU A 39 -21.54 21.45 -32.74
CA LEU A 39 -21.64 22.86 -32.36
C LEU A 39 -20.49 23.68 -32.94
N PHE A 40 -19.26 23.14 -32.94
CA PHE A 40 -18.10 23.80 -33.51
C PHE A 40 -18.21 24.07 -35.00
N GLN A 41 -19.01 23.28 -35.74
CA GLN A 41 -19.26 23.46 -37.18
C GLN A 41 -20.44 24.38 -37.47
N THR A 42 -21.46 24.36 -36.60
CA THR A 42 -22.74 25.02 -36.84
C THR A 42 -22.84 26.43 -36.24
N ASP A 43 -22.12 26.70 -35.15
CA ASP A 43 -22.08 28.01 -34.51
C ASP A 43 -20.66 28.63 -34.58
N PRO A 44 -20.45 29.64 -35.45
CA PRO A 44 -19.17 30.33 -35.56
C PRO A 44 -18.87 31.24 -34.35
N ASP A 45 -19.89 31.66 -33.60
CA ASP A 45 -19.74 32.55 -32.44
C ASP A 45 -19.42 31.77 -31.16
N PHE A 46 -19.57 30.45 -31.16
CA PHE A 46 -19.14 29.59 -30.07
C PHE A 46 -17.60 29.59 -29.94
N HIS A 47 -17.11 30.28 -28.91
CA HIS A 47 -15.68 30.52 -28.73
C HIS A 47 -14.87 29.26 -28.39
N SER A 48 -15.20 28.58 -27.29
CA SER A 48 -14.47 27.40 -26.83
C SER A 48 -15.20 26.64 -25.72
N PHE A 49 -14.85 25.37 -25.54
CA PHE A 49 -15.26 24.53 -24.43
C PHE A 49 -14.05 24.09 -23.60
N HIS A 50 -14.12 24.21 -22.27
CA HIS A 50 -13.12 23.72 -21.34
C HIS A 50 -13.45 22.28 -20.91
N LEU A 51 -12.56 21.36 -21.24
CA LEU A 51 -12.73 19.92 -21.05
C LEU A 51 -12.22 19.47 -19.68
N ASP A 52 -12.69 20.18 -18.65
CA ASP A 52 -12.54 19.83 -17.22
C ASP A 52 -11.10 19.64 -16.70
N GLY A 53 -10.09 20.08 -17.44
CA GLY A 53 -8.71 20.01 -16.98
C GLY A 53 -8.02 18.65 -17.13
N GLN A 54 -8.70 17.63 -17.67
CA GLN A 54 -8.23 16.23 -17.72
C GLN A 54 -8.16 15.68 -19.16
N THR A 55 -6.99 15.18 -19.57
CA THR A 55 -6.76 14.68 -20.94
C THR A 55 -7.35 13.29 -21.19
N ILE A 56 -7.61 12.49 -20.14
CA ILE A 56 -8.17 11.14 -20.27
C ILE A 56 -9.51 11.11 -21.04
N ILE A 57 -10.29 12.19 -21.00
CA ILE A 57 -11.55 12.32 -21.73
C ILE A 57 -11.36 12.09 -23.23
N LEU A 58 -10.22 12.51 -23.78
CA LEU A 58 -9.90 12.31 -25.20
C LEU A 58 -9.68 10.84 -25.51
N ASP A 59 -8.97 10.13 -24.63
CA ASP A 59 -8.72 8.69 -24.79
C ASP A 59 -10.02 7.90 -24.65
N ASP A 60 -10.86 8.23 -23.67
CA ASP A 60 -12.17 7.60 -23.47
C ASP A 60 -13.05 7.78 -24.73
N TYR A 61 -13.16 9.00 -25.24
CA TYR A 61 -13.93 9.25 -26.46
C TYR A 61 -13.39 8.47 -27.67
N LEU A 62 -12.07 8.48 -27.89
CA LEU A 62 -11.43 7.83 -29.04
C LEU A 62 -11.32 6.32 -28.92
N GLN A 63 -11.49 5.76 -27.71
CA GLN A 63 -11.69 4.33 -27.53
C GLN A 63 -12.98 3.85 -28.21
N VAL A 64 -14.01 4.70 -28.24
CA VAL A 64 -15.32 4.39 -28.86
C VAL A 64 -15.41 4.89 -30.30
N ARG A 65 -14.90 6.09 -30.58
CA ARG A 65 -14.93 6.75 -31.89
C ARG A 65 -13.52 7.08 -32.41
N PRO A 66 -12.64 6.07 -32.63
CA PRO A 66 -11.28 6.33 -33.09
C PRO A 66 -11.23 7.08 -34.43
N GLU A 67 -12.26 6.93 -35.28
CA GLU A 67 -12.38 7.62 -36.55
C GLU A 67 -12.50 9.15 -36.43
N ARG A 68 -12.89 9.67 -35.26
CA ARG A 68 -13.07 11.11 -34.99
C ARG A 68 -11.78 11.82 -34.54
N GLU A 69 -10.65 11.11 -34.42
CA GLU A 69 -9.36 11.70 -34.04
C GLU A 69 -8.99 12.98 -34.85
N PRO A 70 -9.16 13.03 -36.19
CA PRO A 70 -8.85 14.23 -36.96
C PRO A 70 -9.69 15.45 -36.57
N GLU A 71 -10.97 15.25 -36.25
CA GLU A 71 -11.89 16.32 -35.85
C GLU A 71 -11.51 16.87 -34.46
N ILE A 72 -11.13 16.00 -33.54
CA ILE A 72 -10.61 16.38 -32.21
C ILE A 72 -9.31 17.19 -32.36
N LYS A 73 -8.34 16.72 -33.16
CA LYS A 73 -7.09 17.48 -33.43
C LYS A 73 -7.40 18.88 -33.96
N GLN A 74 -8.32 19.00 -34.90
CA GLN A 74 -8.70 20.29 -35.47
C GLN A 74 -9.36 21.20 -34.42
N ALA A 75 -10.29 20.67 -33.61
CA ALA A 75 -10.96 21.43 -32.56
C ALA A 75 -9.97 21.97 -31.51
N ILE A 76 -8.97 21.16 -31.13
CA ILE A 76 -7.90 21.58 -30.22
C ILE A 76 -6.98 22.62 -30.88
N ALA A 77 -6.54 22.38 -32.12
CA ALA A 77 -5.63 23.27 -32.83
C ALA A 77 -6.22 24.68 -33.06
N THR A 78 -7.54 24.75 -33.30
CA THR A 78 -8.29 26.03 -33.42
C THR A 78 -8.61 26.68 -32.07
N GLY A 79 -8.34 26.00 -30.95
CA GLY A 79 -8.64 26.47 -29.60
C GLY A 79 -10.12 26.39 -29.22
N LYS A 80 -10.96 25.73 -30.03
CA LYS A 80 -12.37 25.47 -29.70
C LYS A 80 -12.51 24.43 -28.59
N LEU A 81 -11.60 23.47 -28.49
CA LEU A 81 -11.53 22.52 -27.37
C LEU A 81 -10.28 22.82 -26.51
N ARG A 82 -10.48 23.13 -25.22
CA ARG A 82 -9.40 23.43 -24.26
C ARG A 82 -9.22 22.23 -23.33
N ILE A 83 -8.05 21.60 -23.37
CA ILE A 83 -7.74 20.33 -22.69
C ILE A 83 -6.65 20.51 -21.62
N GLY A 84 -6.54 19.53 -20.71
CA GLY A 84 -5.46 19.47 -19.71
C GLY A 84 -5.45 20.64 -18.71
N PRO A 85 -4.41 20.73 -17.85
CA PRO A 85 -3.08 20.12 -18.01
C PRO A 85 -2.90 18.74 -17.38
N PHE A 86 -3.90 18.22 -16.67
CA PHE A 86 -3.78 16.95 -15.95
C PHE A 86 -4.25 15.78 -16.80
N TYR A 87 -3.85 14.57 -16.43
CA TYR A 87 -4.40 13.36 -17.03
C TYR A 87 -5.81 13.08 -16.50
N ILE A 88 -5.98 13.12 -15.17
CA ILE A 88 -7.24 12.96 -14.44
C ILE A 88 -7.39 14.08 -13.38
N LEU A 89 -8.55 14.16 -12.74
CA LEU A 89 -8.75 14.96 -11.52
C LEU A 89 -8.67 14.06 -10.29
N GLN A 90 -7.62 14.22 -9.48
CA GLN A 90 -7.32 13.35 -8.33
C GLN A 90 -7.87 13.89 -7.01
N ASP A 91 -7.97 13.00 -6.02
CA ASP A 91 -7.85 13.38 -4.61
C ASP A 91 -6.35 13.53 -4.27
N ASP A 92 -5.95 14.72 -3.83
CA ASP A 92 -4.54 15.03 -3.55
C ASP A 92 -3.98 14.20 -2.40
N PHE A 93 -4.75 13.97 -1.33
CA PHE A 93 -4.26 13.32 -0.10
C PHE A 93 -4.37 11.79 -0.13
N LEU A 94 -5.23 11.25 -1.00
CA LEU A 94 -5.44 9.81 -1.16
C LEU A 94 -4.61 9.19 -2.30
N THR A 95 -3.85 10.03 -3.02
CA THR A 95 -2.85 9.57 -3.99
C THR A 95 -1.44 9.82 -3.47
N SER A 96 -0.47 9.02 -3.94
CA SER A 96 0.92 9.19 -3.49
C SER A 96 1.50 10.54 -3.96
N SER A 97 2.58 11.00 -3.31
CA SER A 97 3.29 12.21 -3.74
C SER A 97 3.74 12.13 -5.20
N GLU A 98 4.33 11.00 -5.61
CA GLU A 98 4.72 10.77 -7.01
C GLU A 98 3.52 10.65 -7.96
N SER A 99 2.37 10.16 -7.49
CA SER A 99 1.14 10.10 -8.30
C SER A 99 0.61 11.49 -8.65
N ASN A 100 0.66 12.45 -7.70
CA ASN A 100 0.32 13.85 -7.96
C ASN A 100 1.21 14.43 -9.07
N MET A 101 2.51 14.11 -9.04
CA MET A 101 3.44 14.52 -10.08
C MET A 101 3.15 13.83 -11.42
N HIS A 102 2.99 12.51 -11.44
CA HIS A 102 2.73 11.75 -12.66
C HIS A 102 1.44 12.17 -13.36
N ASN A 103 0.41 12.57 -12.62
CA ASN A 103 -0.82 13.10 -13.21
C ASN A 103 -0.55 14.34 -14.09
N MET A 104 0.32 15.24 -13.63
CA MET A 104 0.75 16.40 -14.40
C MET A 104 1.66 16.03 -15.58
N LEU A 105 2.57 15.07 -15.37
CA LEU A 105 3.51 14.64 -16.39
C LEU A 105 2.80 14.01 -17.58
N ILE A 106 1.89 13.07 -17.32
CA ILE A 106 1.11 12.39 -18.38
C ILE A 106 0.17 13.39 -19.07
N GLY A 107 -0.54 14.23 -18.31
CA GLY A 107 -1.42 15.24 -18.89
C GLY A 107 -0.66 16.22 -19.80
N LYS A 108 0.60 16.53 -19.48
CA LYS A 108 1.49 17.31 -20.34
C LYS A 108 1.89 16.55 -21.61
N GLU A 109 2.33 15.30 -21.50
CA GLU A 109 2.66 14.45 -22.67
C GLU A 109 1.47 14.37 -23.64
N ASP A 110 0.26 14.21 -23.11
CA ASP A 110 -0.97 14.24 -23.90
C ASP A 110 -1.22 15.63 -24.52
N CYS A 111 -1.12 16.70 -23.74
CA CYS A 111 -1.29 18.05 -24.28
C CYS A 111 -0.32 18.33 -25.45
N ASP A 112 0.94 17.90 -25.33
CA ASP A 112 1.94 18.02 -26.39
C ASP A 112 1.57 17.20 -27.63
N LYS A 113 1.13 15.96 -27.44
CA LYS A 113 0.63 15.08 -28.52
C LYS A 113 -0.53 15.73 -29.28
N TRP A 114 -1.39 16.47 -28.59
CA TRP A 114 -2.55 17.16 -29.16
C TRP A 114 -2.27 18.59 -29.64
N GLY A 115 -1.07 19.13 -29.40
CA GLY A 115 -0.69 20.49 -29.79
C GLY A 115 -1.28 21.60 -28.91
N ALA A 116 -1.75 21.28 -27.70
CA ALA A 116 -2.20 22.24 -26.70
C ALA A 116 -1.06 22.57 -25.71
N SER A 117 -0.98 23.80 -25.22
CA SER A 117 0.01 24.18 -24.20
C SER A 117 -0.66 24.89 -23.03
N VAL A 118 -0.34 24.45 -21.81
CA VAL A 118 -0.65 25.17 -20.57
C VAL A 118 0.67 25.33 -19.79
N HIS A 119 1.05 26.61 -19.58
CA HIS A 119 2.16 27.14 -18.75
C HIS A 119 3.60 26.58 -18.91
N ARG A 120 4.48 27.41 -19.50
CA ARG A 120 5.78 27.02 -20.09
C ARG A 120 7.03 27.10 -19.19
N GLU A 121 6.99 27.74 -18.02
CA GLU A 121 8.23 28.20 -17.35
C GLU A 121 8.80 27.27 -16.26
N MET A 122 7.98 26.47 -15.56
CA MET A 122 8.45 25.51 -14.54
C MET A 122 8.75 24.10 -15.10
N ILE A 123 8.20 23.79 -16.27
CA ILE A 123 8.09 22.44 -16.84
C ILE A 123 9.35 21.96 -17.60
N PRO A 124 10.06 22.78 -18.40
CA PRO A 124 11.28 22.33 -19.09
C PRO A 124 12.40 21.92 -18.13
N ARG A 125 12.36 22.43 -16.89
CA ARG A 125 13.29 22.03 -15.82
C ARG A 125 12.91 20.66 -15.26
N PHE A 126 11.61 20.37 -15.16
CA PHE A 126 11.10 19.10 -14.70
C PHE A 126 11.31 17.99 -15.76
N GLU A 127 10.96 18.21 -17.02
CA GLU A 127 11.20 17.24 -18.12
C GLU A 127 12.67 16.85 -18.22
N LYS A 128 13.58 17.84 -18.19
CA LYS A 128 15.03 17.58 -18.14
C LYS A 128 15.42 16.75 -16.92
N SER A 129 14.80 16.99 -15.77
CA SER A 129 15.08 16.22 -14.55
C SER A 129 14.53 14.80 -14.64
N TYR A 130 13.35 14.61 -15.24
CA TYR A 130 12.72 13.31 -15.45
C TYR A 130 13.48 12.44 -16.46
N GLU A 131 13.82 12.99 -17.63
CA GLU A 131 14.62 12.28 -18.64
C GLU A 131 16.00 11.89 -18.07
N VAL A 132 16.64 12.80 -17.33
CA VAL A 132 17.88 12.50 -16.61
C VAL A 132 17.64 11.40 -15.57
N GLY A 133 16.54 11.43 -14.82
CA GLY A 133 16.17 10.39 -13.86
C GLY A 133 15.99 9.02 -14.50
N HIS A 134 15.27 8.93 -15.62
CA HIS A 134 15.04 7.68 -16.34
C HIS A 134 16.33 7.14 -16.96
N TYR A 135 17.12 8.02 -17.58
CA TYR A 135 18.45 7.67 -18.09
C TYR A 135 19.36 7.15 -16.97
N LEU A 136 19.43 7.85 -15.84
CA LEU A 136 20.22 7.43 -14.67
C LEU A 136 19.74 6.09 -14.11
N ALA A 137 18.42 5.86 -14.04
CA ALA A 137 17.87 4.58 -13.57
C ALA A 137 18.25 3.43 -14.51
N LYS A 138 18.16 3.64 -15.83
CA LYS A 138 18.56 2.65 -16.85
C LYS A 138 20.06 2.36 -16.82
N GLU A 139 20.88 3.40 -16.78
CA GLU A 139 22.33 3.28 -16.67
C GLU A 139 22.72 2.59 -15.36
N ALA A 140 22.10 2.96 -14.24
CA ALA A 140 22.32 2.29 -12.95
C ALA A 140 21.94 0.81 -13.03
N ALA A 141 20.81 0.46 -13.62
CA ALA A 141 20.41 -0.94 -13.82
C ALA A 141 21.41 -1.72 -14.68
N GLN A 142 21.96 -1.11 -15.74
CA GLN A 142 23.00 -1.72 -16.57
C GLN A 142 24.33 -1.86 -15.83
N GLN A 143 24.73 -0.84 -15.07
CA GLN A 143 25.93 -0.89 -14.24
C GLN A 143 25.83 -1.97 -13.16
N ILE A 144 24.68 -2.07 -12.48
CA ILE A 144 24.37 -3.16 -11.54
C ILE A 144 24.51 -4.50 -12.25
N ALA A 145 23.81 -4.68 -13.37
CA ALA A 145 23.84 -5.95 -14.10
C ALA A 145 25.25 -6.33 -14.57
N GLY A 146 26.07 -5.36 -14.99
CA GLY A 146 27.46 -5.58 -15.40
C GLY A 146 28.44 -5.78 -14.23
N ALA A 147 28.14 -5.24 -13.05
CA ALA A 147 28.96 -5.36 -11.86
C ALA A 147 28.69 -6.63 -11.04
N VAL A 148 27.56 -7.30 -11.27
CA VAL A 148 27.26 -8.59 -10.65
C VAL A 148 28.19 -9.65 -11.23
N ASN A 149 29.18 -10.04 -10.44
CA ASN A 149 29.97 -11.25 -10.67
C ASN A 149 29.61 -12.31 -9.62
N THR A 150 29.07 -13.45 -10.07
CA THR A 150 28.75 -14.59 -9.21
C THR A 150 29.71 -15.75 -9.37
N SER A 151 30.82 -15.59 -10.11
CA SER A 151 31.81 -16.66 -10.33
C SER A 151 32.58 -17.05 -9.07
N ASP A 152 32.61 -16.17 -8.07
CA ASP A 152 33.34 -16.39 -6.81
C ASP A 152 32.61 -17.38 -5.88
N PHE A 153 31.34 -17.66 -6.15
CA PHE A 153 30.58 -18.66 -5.42
C PHE A 153 30.91 -20.08 -5.90
N PRO A 154 30.90 -21.08 -5.00
CA PRO A 154 31.05 -22.49 -5.37
C PRO A 154 30.01 -22.93 -6.42
N THR A 155 30.41 -23.81 -7.34
CA THR A 155 29.54 -24.30 -8.43
C THR A 155 28.36 -25.14 -7.94
N ASP A 156 28.44 -25.68 -6.73
CA ASP A 156 27.39 -26.43 -6.04
C ASP A 156 26.50 -25.56 -5.15
N SER A 157 26.64 -24.23 -5.25
CA SER A 157 25.77 -23.25 -4.58
C SER A 157 24.78 -22.61 -5.55
N GLN A 158 23.76 -21.94 -5.01
CA GLN A 158 22.77 -21.16 -5.75
C GLN A 158 22.87 -19.68 -5.38
N PRO A 159 23.58 -18.85 -6.17
CA PRO A 159 23.67 -17.42 -5.93
C PRO A 159 22.32 -16.71 -6.02
N PHE A 160 22.12 -15.71 -5.17
CA PHE A 160 20.98 -14.81 -5.21
C PHE A 160 21.41 -13.39 -4.82
N LEU A 161 20.67 -12.40 -5.35
CA LEU A 161 20.93 -10.99 -5.12
C LEU A 161 19.83 -10.37 -4.26
N LEU A 162 20.28 -9.55 -3.32
CA LEU A 162 19.44 -8.79 -2.42
C LEU A 162 19.56 -7.33 -2.79
N PHE A 163 18.44 -6.63 -2.99
CA PHE A 163 18.43 -5.22 -3.38
C PHE A 163 17.74 -4.36 -2.33
N ASN A 164 18.37 -3.25 -1.98
CA ASN A 164 17.70 -2.15 -1.32
C ASN A 164 17.42 -1.03 -2.32
N ASN A 165 16.17 -0.97 -2.76
CA ASN A 165 15.67 0.03 -3.70
C ASN A 165 15.14 1.32 -3.03
N SER A 166 15.39 1.54 -1.74
CA SER A 166 15.05 2.80 -1.07
C SER A 166 16.24 3.73 -0.98
N GLY A 167 15.97 5.04 -0.89
CA GLY A 167 16.97 6.09 -0.67
C GLY A 167 17.60 6.12 0.73
N HIS A 168 17.25 5.19 1.62
CA HIS A 168 17.77 5.07 2.97
C HIS A 168 18.30 3.66 3.24
N SER A 169 19.20 3.54 4.22
CA SER A 169 19.63 2.23 4.73
C SER A 169 18.42 1.44 5.24
N LYS A 170 18.39 0.14 4.95
CA LYS A 170 17.30 -0.75 5.32
C LYS A 170 17.85 -1.91 6.14
N THR A 171 17.38 -2.02 7.38
CA THR A 171 17.60 -3.18 8.25
C THR A 171 16.29 -3.92 8.40
N SER A 172 16.30 -5.21 8.13
CA SER A 172 15.11 -6.07 8.24
C SER A 172 15.50 -7.52 8.42
N VAL A 173 14.61 -8.32 9.02
CA VAL A 173 14.67 -9.77 8.93
C VAL A 173 13.83 -10.21 7.73
N ALA A 174 14.44 -10.28 6.56
CA ALA A 174 13.72 -10.58 5.33
C ALA A 174 13.45 -12.09 5.20
N GLU A 175 12.28 -12.46 4.71
CA GLU A 175 11.95 -13.85 4.38
C GLU A 175 12.15 -14.10 2.89
N PHE A 176 12.76 -15.25 2.55
CA PHE A 176 13.04 -15.64 1.18
C PHE A 176 12.50 -17.06 0.93
N SER A 177 12.03 -17.28 -0.30
CA SER A 177 11.76 -18.61 -0.83
C SER A 177 12.65 -18.82 -2.06
N LEU A 178 13.77 -19.53 -1.86
CA LEU A 178 14.79 -19.72 -2.88
C LEU A 178 14.58 -21.05 -3.60
N THR A 179 14.84 -21.06 -4.91
CA THR A 179 14.93 -22.32 -5.67
C THR A 179 16.31 -22.92 -5.49
N TRP A 180 16.37 -24.11 -4.91
CA TRP A 180 17.62 -24.86 -4.74
C TRP A 180 17.95 -25.70 -5.98
N LYS A 181 16.96 -26.45 -6.49
CA LYS A 181 17.16 -27.38 -7.61
C LYS A 181 15.88 -27.52 -8.41
N LYS A 182 16.01 -27.58 -9.73
CA LYS A 182 14.93 -27.75 -10.70
C LYS A 182 14.96 -29.16 -11.29
N TYR A 183 13.81 -29.83 -11.30
CA TYR A 183 13.56 -31.14 -11.90
C TYR A 183 12.60 -30.94 -13.08
N HIS A 184 13.17 -30.78 -14.28
CA HIS A 184 12.41 -30.52 -15.50
C HIS A 184 11.60 -31.73 -15.94
N PHE A 185 10.40 -31.47 -16.48
CA PHE A 185 9.50 -32.56 -16.90
C PHE A 185 10.07 -33.34 -18.09
N GLY A 186 10.67 -32.65 -19.05
CA GLY A 186 11.14 -33.25 -20.29
C GLY A 186 10.01 -34.04 -20.97
N GLN A 187 10.24 -35.34 -21.20
CA GLN A 187 9.24 -36.25 -21.75
C GLN A 187 8.63 -37.20 -20.70
N ARG A 188 8.98 -37.05 -19.42
CA ARG A 188 8.51 -37.90 -18.32
C ARG A 188 7.17 -37.43 -17.81
N PHE A 189 6.43 -38.33 -17.15
CA PHE A 189 5.22 -37.92 -16.44
C PHE A 189 5.60 -37.06 -15.23
N PRO A 190 4.87 -35.95 -14.95
CA PRO A 190 5.15 -35.11 -13.78
C PRO A 190 5.23 -35.90 -12.47
N LYS A 191 4.41 -36.95 -12.32
CA LYS A 191 4.44 -37.84 -11.14
C LYS A 191 5.83 -38.41 -10.86
N GLU A 192 6.52 -38.89 -11.89
CA GLU A 192 7.86 -39.50 -11.75
C GLU A 192 8.90 -38.45 -11.35
N VAL A 193 8.78 -37.25 -11.91
CA VAL A 193 9.67 -36.13 -11.64
C VAL A 193 9.45 -35.58 -10.23
N TYR A 194 8.20 -35.57 -9.76
CA TYR A 194 7.85 -35.22 -8.39
C TYR A 194 8.42 -36.23 -7.39
N GLN A 195 8.29 -37.53 -7.68
CA GLN A 195 8.85 -38.60 -6.84
C GLN A 195 10.37 -38.49 -6.71
N GLU A 196 11.08 -38.19 -7.80
CA GLU A 196 12.53 -37.96 -7.77
C GLU A 196 12.90 -36.76 -6.86
N ALA A 197 12.15 -35.67 -6.91
CA ALA A 197 12.34 -34.53 -6.01
C ALA A 197 12.06 -34.90 -4.54
N GLN A 198 11.08 -35.77 -4.26
CA GLN A 198 10.81 -36.28 -2.92
C GLN A 198 11.94 -37.16 -2.39
N GLU A 199 12.45 -38.06 -3.22
CA GLU A 199 13.58 -38.94 -2.88
C GLU A 199 14.84 -38.13 -2.57
N TYR A 200 15.10 -37.06 -3.33
CA TYR A 200 16.20 -36.14 -3.07
C TYR A 200 16.10 -35.49 -1.68
N LEU A 201 14.93 -34.95 -1.32
CA LEU A 201 14.73 -34.34 0.00
C LEU A 201 14.82 -35.37 1.13
N ALA A 202 14.26 -36.57 0.93
CA ALA A 202 14.30 -37.64 1.93
C ALA A 202 15.73 -38.17 2.17
N GLY A 203 16.59 -38.12 1.15
CA GLY A 203 18.01 -38.51 1.24
C GLY A 203 18.94 -37.41 1.74
N LEU A 204 18.44 -36.18 1.97
CA LEU A 204 19.27 -35.05 2.35
C LEU A 204 19.69 -35.16 3.83
N SER A 205 21.00 -35.31 4.07
CA SER A 205 21.59 -35.38 5.42
C SER A 205 22.33 -34.10 5.84
N GLN A 206 22.61 -33.22 4.89
CA GLN A 206 23.24 -31.92 5.11
C GLN A 206 22.20 -30.85 5.36
N SER A 207 22.61 -29.75 5.99
CA SER A 207 21.76 -28.60 6.25
C SER A 207 22.01 -27.50 5.21
N PHE A 208 20.97 -26.74 4.88
CA PHE A 208 21.12 -25.54 4.06
C PHE A 208 21.85 -24.44 4.85
N GLN A 209 22.72 -23.71 4.15
CA GLN A 209 23.47 -22.58 4.68
C GLN A 209 23.46 -21.44 3.67
N VAL A 210 23.52 -20.20 4.17
CA VAL A 210 23.75 -19.02 3.33
C VAL A 210 25.21 -18.61 3.48
N ILE A 211 25.89 -18.31 2.36
CA ILE A 211 27.27 -17.84 2.34
C ILE A 211 27.41 -16.49 1.64
N ASP A 212 28.44 -15.73 2.02
CA ASP A 212 28.89 -14.55 1.28
C ASP A 212 29.88 -14.91 0.15
N VAL A 213 30.29 -13.90 -0.61
CA VAL A 213 31.25 -14.02 -1.72
C VAL A 213 32.64 -14.52 -1.29
N SER A 214 32.98 -14.42 0.00
CA SER A 214 34.23 -14.95 0.56
C SER A 214 34.08 -16.39 1.06
N GLY A 215 32.89 -16.98 0.92
CA GLY A 215 32.57 -18.32 1.39
C GLY A 215 32.25 -18.41 2.88
N ASN A 216 32.11 -17.28 3.58
CA ASN A 216 31.76 -17.29 5.01
C ASN A 216 30.27 -17.59 5.18
N THR A 217 29.94 -18.53 6.07
CA THR A 217 28.55 -18.82 6.45
C THR A 217 27.94 -17.65 7.22
N ILE A 218 26.73 -17.24 6.82
CA ILE A 218 25.93 -16.24 7.52
C ILE A 218 25.14 -16.92 8.63
N SER A 219 25.64 -16.84 9.86
CA SER A 219 25.11 -17.53 11.03
C SER A 219 23.70 -17.11 11.44
N GLU A 220 23.27 -15.91 11.03
CA GLU A 220 21.97 -15.33 11.31
C GLU A 220 20.88 -15.78 10.34
N ALA A 221 21.23 -16.58 9.33
CA ALA A 221 20.26 -17.21 8.45
C ALA A 221 19.50 -18.31 9.18
N ASP A 222 18.18 -18.23 9.19
CA ASP A 222 17.26 -19.19 9.81
C ASP A 222 16.55 -19.96 8.70
N ILE A 223 16.91 -21.24 8.50
CA ILE A 223 16.23 -22.10 7.52
C ILE A 223 14.92 -22.59 8.14
N LEU A 224 13.80 -22.24 7.51
CA LEU A 224 12.46 -22.48 8.05
C LEU A 224 11.95 -23.87 7.69
N ASP A 225 11.92 -24.13 6.40
CA ASP A 225 11.38 -25.36 5.83
C ASP A 225 11.89 -25.55 4.41
N THR A 226 11.67 -26.76 3.91
CA THR A 226 11.88 -27.12 2.52
C THR A 226 10.60 -27.72 1.96
N SER A 227 10.27 -27.37 0.73
CA SER A 227 9.08 -27.90 0.05
C SER A 227 9.36 -28.18 -1.42
N ILE A 228 8.46 -28.92 -2.06
CA ILE A 228 8.47 -29.14 -3.50
C ILE A 228 7.31 -28.34 -4.08
N ALA A 229 7.60 -27.51 -5.08
CA ALA A 229 6.58 -26.72 -5.78
C ALA A 229 6.69 -26.94 -7.30
N PHE A 230 5.55 -26.93 -7.99
CA PHE A 230 5.55 -26.75 -9.44
C PHE A 230 5.91 -25.30 -9.77
N ASP A 231 6.73 -25.12 -10.80
CA ASP A 231 7.17 -23.81 -11.27
C ASP A 231 7.58 -23.91 -12.76
N TYR A 232 7.83 -22.78 -13.43
CA TYR A 232 8.22 -22.78 -14.84
C TYR A 232 9.03 -21.54 -15.23
N ASP A 233 9.95 -21.72 -16.18
CA ASP A 233 10.65 -20.60 -16.81
C ASP A 233 9.97 -20.24 -18.16
N LEU A 234 10.05 -18.96 -18.53
CA LEU A 234 9.62 -18.43 -19.83
C LEU A 234 10.84 -17.85 -20.58
N PRO A 235 11.68 -18.69 -21.19
CA PRO A 235 12.84 -18.22 -21.94
C PRO A 235 12.43 -17.29 -23.08
N LYS A 236 13.25 -16.27 -23.37
CA LYS A 236 12.94 -15.31 -24.45
C LYS A 236 12.98 -15.91 -25.86
N ARG A 237 13.67 -17.05 -26.04
CA ARG A 237 14.01 -17.63 -27.34
C ARG A 237 13.52 -19.07 -27.53
N THR A 238 12.88 -19.68 -26.54
CA THR A 238 12.40 -21.07 -26.58
C THR A 238 11.02 -21.18 -25.92
N PHE A 239 10.43 -22.37 -25.94
CA PHE A 239 9.13 -22.65 -25.31
C PHE A 239 9.22 -22.62 -23.78
N ARG A 240 8.08 -22.55 -23.09
CA ARG A 240 8.03 -22.62 -21.61
C ARG A 240 8.67 -23.90 -21.09
N GLU A 241 9.36 -23.80 -19.96
CA GLU A 241 10.11 -24.90 -19.35
C GLU A 241 9.50 -25.26 -17.99
N PRO A 242 8.58 -26.23 -17.92
CA PRO A 242 7.96 -26.64 -16.66
C PRO A 242 8.85 -27.59 -15.84
N TYR A 243 8.85 -27.41 -14.52
CA TYR A 243 9.63 -28.24 -13.58
C TYR A 243 8.98 -28.33 -12.20
N PHE A 244 9.41 -29.31 -11.40
CA PHE A 244 9.31 -29.24 -9.95
C PHE A 244 10.58 -28.64 -9.37
N THR A 245 10.47 -27.79 -8.36
CA THR A 245 11.62 -27.18 -7.69
C THR A 245 11.61 -27.51 -6.21
N ILE A 246 12.80 -27.79 -5.67
CA ILE A 246 13.01 -27.73 -4.23
C ILE A 246 13.07 -26.26 -3.85
N LYS A 247 12.10 -25.81 -3.05
CA LYS A 247 12.09 -24.49 -2.45
C LYS A 247 12.68 -24.58 -1.05
N VAL A 248 13.55 -23.64 -0.71
CA VAL A 248 14.10 -23.47 0.62
C VAL A 248 13.58 -22.15 1.15
N ARG A 249 12.74 -22.22 2.19
CA ARG A 249 12.24 -21.03 2.87
C ARG A 249 13.21 -20.68 3.99
N LEU A 250 13.69 -19.45 4.01
CA LEU A 250 14.63 -18.98 5.03
C LEU A 250 14.35 -17.54 5.44
N ARG A 251 14.86 -17.15 6.60
CA ARG A 251 14.93 -15.75 7.04
C ARG A 251 16.37 -15.32 7.14
N LEU A 252 16.62 -14.07 6.82
CA LEU A 252 17.94 -13.48 6.92
C LEU A 252 17.84 -12.08 7.50
N SER A 253 18.48 -11.89 8.65
CA SER A 253 18.73 -10.57 9.20
C SER A 253 19.78 -9.88 8.34
N ILE A 254 19.42 -8.75 7.73
CA ILE A 254 20.32 -8.04 6.83
C ILE A 254 20.13 -6.53 6.91
N THR A 255 21.25 -5.83 6.81
CA THR A 255 21.31 -4.38 6.61
C THR A 255 21.93 -4.10 5.25
N LEU A 256 21.24 -3.30 4.43
CA LEU A 256 21.72 -2.84 3.13
C LEU A 256 21.73 -1.31 3.09
N PRO A 257 22.82 -0.67 2.64
CA PRO A 257 22.85 0.77 2.36
C PRO A 257 21.77 1.21 1.38
N ALA A 258 21.49 2.51 1.32
CA ALA A 258 20.60 3.08 0.30
C ALA A 258 21.03 2.69 -1.12
N MET A 259 20.07 2.37 -1.99
CA MET A 259 20.30 2.05 -3.41
C MET A 259 21.45 1.07 -3.65
N SER A 260 21.51 -0.02 -2.88
CA SER A 260 22.61 -0.98 -2.91
C SER A 260 22.14 -2.41 -3.15
N TRP A 261 23.09 -3.31 -3.43
CA TRP A 261 22.83 -4.74 -3.51
C TRP A 261 23.89 -5.54 -2.76
N LYS A 262 23.55 -6.79 -2.42
CA LYS A 262 24.48 -7.78 -1.88
C LYS A 262 24.24 -9.14 -2.54
N ALA A 263 25.32 -9.77 -2.98
CA ALA A 263 25.29 -11.14 -3.47
C ALA A 263 25.57 -12.11 -2.32
N LEU A 264 24.77 -13.17 -2.24
CA LEU A 264 24.94 -14.31 -1.35
C LEU A 264 24.68 -15.59 -2.16
N ALA A 265 24.96 -16.76 -1.58
CA ALA A 265 24.54 -18.01 -2.17
C ALA A 265 23.97 -18.97 -1.12
N LEU A 266 23.01 -19.79 -1.54
CA LEU A 266 22.51 -20.92 -0.78
C LEU A 266 23.39 -22.14 -1.10
N GLN A 267 23.81 -22.91 -0.10
CA GLN A 267 24.59 -24.13 -0.29
C GLN A 267 24.17 -25.21 0.73
N LEU A 268 24.68 -26.43 0.54
CA LEU A 268 24.63 -27.48 1.56
C LEU A 268 25.93 -27.49 2.37
N GLY A 269 25.81 -27.67 3.68
CA GLY A 269 26.96 -27.77 4.58
C GLY A 269 26.67 -28.67 5.78
N ASN A 270 27.69 -28.89 6.59
CA ASN A 270 27.53 -29.61 7.86
C ASN A 270 26.80 -28.73 8.87
N GLU A 271 26.00 -29.35 9.72
CA GLU A 271 25.21 -28.65 10.74
C GLU A 271 26.12 -27.79 11.63
N THR A 272 25.92 -26.48 11.61
CA THR A 272 26.55 -25.56 12.56
C THR A 272 25.79 -25.64 13.87
N ALA A 273 26.51 -25.87 14.98
CA ALA A 273 25.90 -25.96 16.30
C ALA A 273 25.03 -24.72 16.59
N PRO A 274 23.82 -24.90 17.14
CA PRO A 274 22.95 -23.78 17.46
C PRO A 274 23.65 -22.86 18.47
N SER A 275 23.86 -21.60 18.10
CA SER A 275 24.33 -20.58 19.03
C SER A 275 23.26 -20.38 20.11
N THR A 276 23.60 -20.59 21.38
CA THR A 276 22.75 -20.33 22.53
C THR A 276 22.51 -18.82 22.67
N THR A 277 21.49 -18.32 21.98
CA THR A 277 21.09 -16.92 22.06
C THR A 277 19.76 -16.78 22.79
N VAL A 278 19.65 -15.74 23.61
CA VAL A 278 18.41 -15.41 24.32
C VAL A 278 17.35 -14.99 23.30
N PRO A 279 16.16 -15.61 23.28
CA PRO A 279 15.07 -15.22 22.39
C PRO A 279 14.53 -13.82 22.74
N LEU A 280 13.92 -13.14 21.75
CA LEU A 280 13.39 -11.78 21.95
C LEU A 280 12.12 -11.74 22.82
N TYR A 281 11.37 -12.84 22.92
CA TYR A 281 10.20 -12.94 23.80
C TYR A 281 10.49 -13.81 25.03
N ASP A 282 10.11 -13.32 26.20
CA ASP A 282 10.13 -14.06 27.45
C ASP A 282 8.70 -14.39 27.90
N ASN A 283 8.39 -15.69 27.93
CA ASN A 283 7.06 -16.17 28.28
C ASN A 283 6.73 -16.00 29.77
N SER A 284 7.73 -15.89 30.64
CA SER A 284 7.53 -15.77 32.09
C SER A 284 7.01 -14.39 32.50
N ASN A 285 7.26 -13.36 31.69
CA ASN A 285 6.85 -11.98 31.93
C ASN A 285 6.03 -11.36 30.78
N GLN A 286 5.67 -12.17 29.77
CA GLN A 286 4.94 -11.76 28.56
C GLN A 286 5.57 -10.54 27.88
N CYS A 287 6.89 -10.54 27.75
CA CYS A 287 7.63 -9.37 27.29
C CYS A 287 8.46 -9.67 26.04
N LEU A 288 8.27 -8.84 25.01
CA LEU A 288 9.18 -8.71 23.88
C LEU A 288 10.23 -7.64 24.21
N GLU A 289 11.52 -7.92 24.01
CA GLU A 289 12.58 -6.96 24.29
C GLU A 289 13.73 -7.04 23.27
N ASN A 290 14.11 -5.88 22.72
CA ASN A 290 15.33 -5.72 21.94
C ASN A 290 16.19 -4.57 22.51
N GLU A 291 17.16 -4.05 21.75
CA GLU A 291 18.01 -2.94 22.25
C GLU A 291 17.24 -1.62 22.40
N PHE A 292 16.14 -1.43 21.65
CA PHE A 292 15.37 -0.18 21.58
C PHE A 292 14.16 -0.18 22.51
N LEU A 293 13.38 -1.25 22.49
CA LEU A 293 12.06 -1.32 23.11
C LEU A 293 11.96 -2.49 24.08
N LYS A 294 11.26 -2.26 25.18
CA LYS A 294 10.70 -3.29 26.04
C LYS A 294 9.17 -3.22 25.97
N VAL A 295 8.53 -4.29 25.51
CA VAL A 295 7.11 -4.35 25.15
C VAL A 295 6.46 -5.44 25.99
N MET A 296 5.70 -5.04 27.00
CA MET A 296 4.92 -5.95 27.84
C MET A 296 3.51 -6.07 27.26
N ILE A 297 3.09 -7.31 27.02
CA ILE A 297 1.71 -7.62 26.64
C ILE A 297 0.88 -7.71 27.92
N GLN A 298 -0.14 -6.85 28.04
CA GLN A 298 -1.04 -6.85 29.17
C GLN A 298 -2.02 -8.02 29.06
N THR A 299 -2.64 -8.40 30.19
CA THR A 299 -3.58 -9.54 30.24
C THR A 299 -4.81 -9.38 29.34
N ASP A 300 -5.14 -8.15 28.96
CA ASP A 300 -6.25 -7.79 28.07
C ASP A 300 -5.82 -7.56 26.61
N GLY A 301 -4.55 -7.83 26.29
CA GLY A 301 -3.99 -7.72 24.94
C GLY A 301 -3.50 -6.32 24.56
N ARG A 302 -3.70 -5.30 25.40
CA ARG A 302 -3.08 -3.98 25.20
C ARG A 302 -1.58 -4.05 25.52
N LEU A 303 -0.83 -3.02 25.09
CA LEU A 303 0.62 -2.98 25.25
C LEU A 303 1.07 -1.91 26.24
N THR A 304 2.10 -2.25 27.01
CA THR A 304 2.97 -1.26 27.67
C THR A 304 4.32 -1.28 26.99
N ILE A 305 4.72 -0.16 26.37
CA ILE A 305 5.98 -0.04 25.64
C ILE A 305 6.87 0.95 26.36
N THR A 306 8.08 0.51 26.71
CA THR A 306 9.13 1.36 27.28
C THR A 306 10.23 1.53 26.23
N ASP A 307 10.52 2.78 25.90
CA ASP A 307 11.71 3.16 25.13
C ASP A 307 12.93 3.06 26.05
N LYS A 308 13.89 2.22 25.69
CA LYS A 308 15.07 1.94 26.51
C LYS A 308 16.11 3.05 26.46
N GLN A 309 16.06 3.91 25.45
CA GLN A 309 16.96 5.06 25.32
C GLN A 309 16.46 6.25 26.14
N SER A 310 15.18 6.60 26.01
CA SER A 310 14.60 7.74 26.74
C SER A 310 14.10 7.37 28.14
N GLY A 311 13.85 6.09 28.40
CA GLY A 311 13.23 5.59 29.63
C GLY A 311 11.72 5.87 29.73
N VAL A 312 11.11 6.48 28.70
CA VAL A 312 9.69 6.80 28.69
C VAL A 312 8.86 5.54 28.47
N SER A 313 7.78 5.39 29.25
CA SER A 313 6.86 4.26 29.16
C SER A 313 5.46 4.72 28.78
N TYR A 314 4.85 4.04 27.82
CA TYR A 314 3.52 4.29 27.31
C TYR A 314 2.64 3.08 27.61
N GLN A 315 1.52 3.30 28.28
CA GLN A 315 0.60 2.25 28.72
C GLN A 315 -0.67 2.25 27.86
N ASN A 316 -1.36 1.11 27.83
CA ASN A 316 -2.66 0.94 27.16
C ASN A 316 -2.63 1.25 25.66
N LEU A 317 -1.49 0.98 25.00
CA LEU A 317 -1.35 1.07 23.55
C LEU A 317 -2.05 -0.10 22.85
N LEU A 318 -2.27 0.02 21.54
CA LEU A 318 -2.89 -1.00 20.70
C LEU A 318 -4.31 -1.37 21.17
N ARG A 319 -5.09 -0.36 21.57
CA ARG A 319 -6.51 -0.56 21.92
C ARG A 319 -7.36 -0.53 20.67
N PHE A 320 -8.11 -1.60 20.40
CA PHE A 320 -9.10 -1.60 19.31
C PHE A 320 -10.44 -1.09 19.82
N GLU A 321 -11.05 -0.21 19.03
CA GLU A 321 -12.30 0.47 19.34
C GLU A 321 -13.26 0.36 18.15
N ASP A 322 -14.48 -0.08 18.42
CA ASP A 322 -15.56 -0.19 17.46
C ASP A 322 -16.71 0.75 17.83
N CYS A 323 -17.07 1.65 16.91
CA CYS A 323 -18.20 2.58 17.03
C CYS A 323 -19.22 2.36 15.90
N GLY A 324 -20.45 2.82 16.10
CA GLY A 324 -21.43 2.88 15.04
C GLY A 324 -21.08 3.96 14.00
N ASP A 325 -21.52 3.74 12.78
CA ASP A 325 -21.41 4.71 11.69
C ASP A 325 -22.68 4.71 10.82
N ILE A 326 -23.53 5.71 11.04
CA ILE A 326 -24.85 5.86 10.39
C ILE A 326 -24.74 6.86 9.23
N GLU A 327 -23.70 6.72 8.42
CA GLU A 327 -23.25 7.75 7.46
C GLU A 327 -23.53 7.44 5.97
N ASN A 328 -22.65 7.93 5.09
CA ASN A 328 -22.52 7.59 3.67
C ASN A 328 -21.04 7.21 3.38
N GLU A 329 -20.48 7.56 2.22
CA GLU A 329 -19.07 7.27 1.89
C GLU A 329 -18.12 8.45 2.17
N TYR A 330 -18.66 9.64 2.45
CA TYR A 330 -17.89 10.88 2.58
C TYR A 330 -17.68 11.30 4.04
N ILE A 331 -18.63 11.05 4.94
CA ILE A 331 -18.71 11.72 6.24
C ILE A 331 -19.20 10.82 7.38
N SER A 332 -18.26 10.23 8.10
CA SER A 332 -18.55 9.49 9.34
C SER A 332 -19.39 10.26 10.35
N ARG A 333 -20.44 9.58 10.82
CA ARG A 333 -21.38 10.03 11.84
C ARG A 333 -21.65 8.91 12.83
N GLN A 334 -21.13 9.08 14.03
CA GLN A 334 -21.50 8.25 15.16
C GLN A 334 -22.97 8.52 15.56
N PRO A 335 -23.77 7.48 15.87
CA PRO A 335 -25.11 7.65 16.42
C PRO A 335 -25.15 8.53 17.68
N ASN A 336 -26.31 9.12 17.94
CA ASN A 336 -26.50 9.88 19.18
C ASN A 336 -26.31 8.95 20.38
N HIS A 337 -25.48 9.38 21.35
CA HIS A 337 -25.14 8.63 22.55
C HIS A 337 -24.41 7.29 22.31
N ASP A 338 -23.83 7.08 21.12
CA ASP A 338 -23.05 5.88 20.82
C ASP A 338 -21.92 5.68 21.84
N GLN A 339 -21.71 4.44 22.25
CA GLN A 339 -20.64 4.04 23.16
C GLN A 339 -19.75 3.02 22.47
N PRO A 340 -18.42 3.21 22.50
CA PRO A 340 -17.51 2.29 21.86
C PRO A 340 -17.52 0.91 22.51
N PHE A 341 -17.37 -0.12 21.67
CA PHE A 341 -17.01 -1.47 22.10
C PHE A 341 -15.50 -1.62 22.00
N TYR A 342 -14.87 -2.15 23.04
CA TYR A 342 -13.42 -2.31 23.09
C TYR A 342 -13.03 -3.78 23.08
N ALA A 343 -12.10 -4.16 22.20
CA ALA A 343 -11.66 -5.55 22.07
C ALA A 343 -10.97 -6.07 23.34
N ASP A 344 -10.28 -5.18 24.09
CA ASP A 344 -9.64 -5.49 25.38
C ASP A 344 -10.63 -5.87 26.50
N GLN A 345 -11.93 -5.67 26.29
CA GLN A 345 -12.99 -6.09 27.22
C GLN A 345 -13.58 -7.46 26.86
N GLY A 346 -13.15 -8.05 25.73
CA GLY A 346 -13.55 -9.36 25.27
C GLY A 346 -12.65 -10.49 25.76
N ILE A 347 -12.67 -11.62 25.04
CA ILE A 347 -11.81 -12.77 25.29
C ILE A 347 -10.48 -12.55 24.58
N THR A 348 -9.39 -12.50 25.34
CA THR A 348 -8.02 -12.36 24.81
C THR A 348 -7.29 -13.69 24.85
N LYS A 349 -6.61 -14.04 23.76
CA LYS A 349 -5.67 -15.15 23.65
C LYS A 349 -4.35 -14.66 23.07
N LEU A 350 -3.25 -15.23 23.55
CA LEU A 350 -1.90 -14.95 23.07
C LEU A 350 -1.30 -16.23 22.52
N ASN A 351 -0.88 -16.21 21.25
CA ASN A 351 -0.18 -17.33 20.62
C ASN A 351 1.23 -16.89 20.24
N ILE A 352 2.22 -17.73 20.56
CA ILE A 352 3.59 -17.51 20.11
C ILE A 352 3.72 -18.18 18.75
N ILE A 353 3.83 -17.38 17.70
CA ILE A 353 4.05 -17.88 16.33
C ILE A 353 5.51 -18.21 16.15
N ARG A 354 6.39 -17.35 16.67
CA ARG A 354 7.82 -17.59 16.66
C ARG A 354 8.55 -16.83 17.74
N ASN A 355 9.62 -17.43 18.24
CA ASN A 355 10.51 -16.77 19.16
C ASN A 355 11.98 -17.18 18.96
N THR A 356 12.77 -16.30 18.35
CA THR A 356 14.22 -16.46 18.15
C THR A 356 14.94 -15.21 18.66
N ALA A 357 16.28 -15.21 18.65
CA ALA A 357 17.05 -14.01 18.96
C ALA A 357 17.05 -12.95 17.86
N GLN A 358 16.64 -13.30 16.63
CA GLN A 358 16.60 -12.37 15.49
C GLN A 358 15.21 -11.76 15.29
N VAL A 359 14.17 -12.56 15.50
CA VAL A 359 12.78 -12.18 15.30
C VAL A 359 11.88 -12.92 16.29
N ALA A 360 10.89 -12.19 16.82
CA ALA A 360 9.77 -12.77 17.54
C ALA A 360 8.45 -12.27 16.95
N GLU A 361 7.50 -13.20 16.86
CA GLU A 361 6.18 -13.03 16.25
C GLU A 361 5.13 -13.59 17.22
N LEU A 362 4.22 -12.72 17.65
CA LEU A 362 3.16 -13.05 18.59
C LEU A 362 1.81 -12.66 18.02
N GLU A 363 0.82 -13.49 18.18
CA GLU A 363 -0.56 -13.16 17.83
C GLU A 363 -1.37 -12.86 19.09
N ILE A 364 -1.94 -11.65 19.13
CA ILE A 364 -2.98 -11.30 20.09
C ILE A 364 -4.32 -11.47 19.37
N GLN A 365 -5.12 -12.42 19.84
CA GLN A 365 -6.47 -12.66 19.34
C GLN A 365 -7.48 -12.14 20.36
N GLN A 366 -8.37 -11.25 19.95
CA GLN A 366 -9.42 -10.67 20.78
C GLN A 366 -10.78 -10.92 20.14
N THR A 367 -11.68 -11.58 20.88
CA THR A 367 -13.06 -11.80 20.45
C THR A 367 -14.02 -11.02 21.34
N PHE A 368 -14.84 -10.16 20.74
CA PHE A 368 -15.79 -9.31 21.46
C PHE A 368 -17.08 -9.13 20.65
N ALA A 369 -18.21 -9.01 21.33
CA ALA A 369 -19.52 -8.91 20.68
C ALA A 369 -19.85 -7.45 20.31
N ILE A 370 -20.10 -7.20 19.02
CA ILE A 370 -20.49 -5.88 18.49
C ILE A 370 -21.84 -5.96 17.77
N PRO A 371 -22.60 -4.85 17.68
CA PRO A 371 -23.81 -4.77 16.86
C PRO A 371 -23.58 -5.22 15.42
N VAL A 372 -24.49 -6.05 14.90
CA VAL A 372 -24.39 -6.61 13.53
C VAL A 372 -24.64 -5.57 12.43
N SER A 373 -25.39 -4.50 12.74
CA SER A 373 -25.74 -3.44 11.80
C SER A 373 -26.15 -2.15 12.52
N ALA A 374 -26.59 -1.13 11.77
CA ALA A 374 -27.48 -0.10 12.31
C ALA A 374 -28.89 -0.67 12.58
N ASP A 375 -29.72 0.06 13.30
CA ASP A 375 -31.14 -0.30 13.44
C ASP A 375 -31.94 -0.06 12.14
N LYS A 376 -33.21 -0.48 12.15
CA LYS A 376 -34.08 -0.39 10.97
C LYS A 376 -34.39 1.04 10.52
N LEU A 377 -34.23 2.04 11.39
CA LEU A 377 -34.54 3.43 11.07
C LEU A 377 -33.56 3.97 10.03
N LEU A 378 -32.30 3.52 10.04
CA LEU A 378 -31.29 4.01 9.11
C LEU A 378 -31.72 3.83 7.64
N GLN A 379 -32.36 2.71 7.31
CA GLN A 379 -32.82 2.46 5.94
C GLN A 379 -33.84 3.53 5.49
N ALA A 380 -34.81 3.85 6.35
CA ALA A 380 -35.80 4.88 6.05
C ALA A 380 -35.18 6.28 5.98
N GLU A 381 -34.16 6.56 6.80
CA GLU A 381 -33.43 7.83 6.76
C GLU A 381 -32.60 7.99 5.48
N MET A 382 -31.98 6.91 4.99
CA MET A 382 -31.26 6.90 3.71
C MET A 382 -32.22 7.09 2.53
N GLU A 383 -33.33 6.35 2.50
CA GLU A 383 -34.37 6.47 1.45
C GLU A 383 -35.02 7.85 1.45
N GLY A 384 -35.20 8.45 2.63
CA GLY A 384 -35.69 9.81 2.81
C GLY A 384 -34.65 10.90 2.52
N VAL A 385 -33.41 10.53 2.20
CA VAL A 385 -32.27 11.44 2.00
C VAL A 385 -32.12 12.42 3.18
N ILE A 386 -32.32 11.90 4.40
CA ILE A 386 -32.20 12.68 5.63
C ILE A 386 -30.72 13.00 5.83
N ASP A 387 -30.44 14.28 6.04
CA ASP A 387 -29.10 14.78 6.31
C ASP A 387 -28.48 14.03 7.50
N ILE A 388 -27.22 13.64 7.36
CA ILE A 388 -26.50 12.83 8.36
C ILE A 388 -26.49 13.48 9.74
N THR A 389 -26.62 14.81 9.84
CA THR A 389 -26.61 15.52 11.12
C THR A 389 -27.95 15.41 11.87
N GLU A 390 -29.03 15.09 11.17
CA GLU A 390 -30.40 14.98 11.70
C GLU A 390 -30.82 13.53 11.99
N ARG A 391 -30.05 12.54 11.54
CA ARG A 391 -30.32 11.11 11.75
C ARG A 391 -30.44 10.76 13.23
N GLN A 392 -31.41 9.91 13.53
CA GLN A 392 -31.77 9.39 14.85
C GLN A 392 -31.53 7.88 14.98
N SER A 393 -31.19 7.21 13.89
CA SER A 393 -30.85 5.78 13.91
C SER A 393 -29.72 5.46 14.90
N GLY A 394 -29.85 4.33 15.57
CA GLY A 394 -28.85 3.76 16.47
C GLY A 394 -28.19 2.52 15.89
N ARG A 395 -27.38 1.86 16.72
CA ARG A 395 -26.85 0.52 16.42
C ARG A 395 -27.91 -0.55 16.70
N SER A 396 -27.84 -1.69 16.01
CA SER A 396 -28.72 -2.82 16.26
C SER A 396 -28.55 -3.35 17.69
N GLN A 397 -29.62 -3.92 18.25
CA GLN A 397 -29.55 -4.62 19.54
C GLN A 397 -28.91 -6.01 19.41
N GLU A 398 -29.14 -6.67 18.27
CA GLU A 398 -28.49 -7.93 17.92
C GLU A 398 -26.98 -7.72 17.75
N LYS A 399 -26.20 -8.63 18.32
CA LYS A 399 -24.73 -8.62 18.29
C LYS A 399 -24.20 -9.96 17.81
N ALA A 400 -23.05 -9.91 17.16
CA ALA A 400 -22.26 -11.09 16.81
C ALA A 400 -20.80 -10.91 17.27
N GLU A 401 -20.09 -12.02 17.40
CA GLU A 401 -18.67 -12.01 17.75
C GLU A 401 -17.83 -11.51 16.58
N LEU A 402 -17.02 -10.47 16.83
CA LEU A 402 -15.92 -10.07 15.95
C LEU A 402 -14.61 -10.58 16.57
N THR A 403 -13.83 -11.31 15.78
CA THR A 403 -12.50 -11.78 16.19
C THR A 403 -11.43 -11.02 15.44
N LEU A 404 -10.62 -10.26 16.18
CA LEU A 404 -9.43 -9.58 15.68
C LEU A 404 -8.20 -10.44 15.99
N THR A 405 -7.36 -10.69 15.00
CA THR A 405 -6.04 -11.29 15.20
C THR A 405 -4.97 -10.29 14.82
N THR A 406 -4.13 -9.89 15.78
CA THR A 406 -3.02 -8.95 15.55
C THR A 406 -1.69 -9.64 15.73
N LEU A 407 -0.95 -9.79 14.63
CA LEU A 407 0.44 -10.23 14.62
C LEU A 407 1.35 -9.06 14.99
N ILE A 408 2.06 -9.19 16.11
CA ILE A 408 3.12 -8.30 16.56
C ILE A 408 4.45 -8.91 16.15
N ARG A 409 5.25 -8.16 15.40
CA ARG A 409 6.58 -8.59 14.96
C ARG A 409 7.66 -7.63 15.47
N MET A 410 8.57 -8.17 16.28
CA MET A 410 9.79 -7.50 16.73
C MET A 410 11.00 -8.13 16.05
N GLU A 411 11.90 -7.29 15.55
CA GLU A 411 13.19 -7.69 15.00
C GLU A 411 14.31 -7.15 15.89
N LYS A 412 15.41 -7.90 15.99
CA LYS A 412 16.50 -7.62 16.91
C LYS A 412 17.07 -6.20 16.77
N ASN A 413 17.39 -5.82 15.54
CA ASN A 413 18.07 -4.55 15.22
C ASN A 413 17.11 -3.54 14.58
N ASN A 414 15.84 -3.53 15.00
CA ASN A 414 14.80 -2.66 14.43
C ASN A 414 14.03 -1.93 15.55
N PRO A 415 14.04 -0.59 15.60
CA PRO A 415 13.26 0.16 16.58
C PRO A 415 11.76 0.16 16.26
N ARG A 416 11.37 -0.21 15.02
CA ARG A 416 9.97 -0.23 14.61
C ARG A 416 9.33 -1.56 15.00
N LEU A 417 8.37 -1.51 15.93
CA LEU A 417 7.46 -2.62 16.19
C LEU A 417 6.40 -2.67 15.08
N GLN A 418 6.20 -3.86 14.50
CA GLN A 418 5.33 -4.04 13.34
C GLN A 418 4.03 -4.73 13.77
N PHE A 419 2.91 -4.29 13.21
CA PHE A 419 1.58 -4.81 13.50
C PHE A 419 0.86 -5.18 12.21
N THR A 420 0.25 -6.36 12.17
CA THR A 420 -0.68 -6.77 11.13
C THR A 420 -1.96 -7.25 11.79
N THR A 421 -3.07 -6.54 11.61
CA THR A 421 -4.37 -6.94 12.13
C THR A 421 -5.23 -7.50 11.01
N SER A 422 -5.79 -8.69 11.23
CA SER A 422 -6.69 -9.37 10.29
C SER A 422 -7.99 -9.74 10.99
N PHE A 423 -9.10 -9.64 10.26
CA PHE A 423 -10.44 -10.02 10.69
C PHE A 423 -11.31 -10.26 9.46
N ASP A 424 -12.40 -11.00 9.66
CA ASP A 424 -13.47 -11.15 8.66
C ASP A 424 -14.63 -10.25 9.08
N ASN A 425 -14.89 -9.18 8.30
CA ASN A 425 -15.96 -8.25 8.63
C ASN A 425 -17.30 -8.74 8.10
N GLN A 426 -18.18 -9.14 9.03
CA GLN A 426 -19.55 -9.56 8.73
C GLN A 426 -20.60 -8.60 9.35
N MET A 427 -20.16 -7.40 9.76
CA MET A 427 -21.02 -6.36 10.35
C MET A 427 -21.05 -5.12 9.46
N THR A 428 -22.17 -4.38 9.50
CA THR A 428 -22.35 -3.15 8.73
C THR A 428 -22.48 -1.90 9.61
N ASN A 429 -22.30 -0.72 9.02
CA ASN A 429 -22.55 0.57 9.67
C ASN A 429 -21.77 0.76 10.97
N HIS A 430 -20.47 0.48 10.91
CA HIS A 430 -19.56 0.59 12.03
C HIS A 430 -18.19 1.06 11.55
N ARG A 431 -17.36 1.52 12.49
CA ARG A 431 -15.99 1.97 12.25
C ARG A 431 -15.08 1.37 13.29
N LEU A 432 -14.08 0.61 12.83
CA LEU A 432 -13.02 0.04 13.65
C LEU A 432 -11.79 0.96 13.65
N ARG A 433 -11.21 1.23 14.83
CA ARG A 433 -9.98 2.02 15.00
C ARG A 433 -9.00 1.29 15.90
N VAL A 434 -7.73 1.62 15.77
CA VAL A 434 -6.67 1.24 16.72
C VAL A 434 -6.09 2.51 17.36
N LEU A 435 -5.95 2.51 18.68
CA LEU A 435 -5.61 3.68 19.48
C LEU A 435 -4.23 3.55 20.12
N PHE A 436 -3.47 4.66 20.08
CA PHE A 436 -2.15 4.80 20.70
C PHE A 436 -2.11 6.03 21.62
N PRO A 437 -2.61 5.93 22.87
CA PRO A 437 -2.59 7.04 23.81
C PRO A 437 -1.16 7.42 24.22
N THR A 438 -0.67 8.57 23.76
CA THR A 438 0.73 8.99 24.00
C THR A 438 0.90 9.83 25.27
N HIS A 439 -0.15 10.54 25.71
CA HIS A 439 -0.10 11.52 26.81
C HIS A 439 1.00 12.59 26.67
N LEU A 440 1.52 12.80 25.46
CA LEU A 440 2.52 13.82 25.19
C LEU A 440 1.91 15.22 25.36
N LYS A 441 2.67 16.12 25.98
CA LYS A 441 2.26 17.52 26.18
C LYS A 441 2.56 18.34 24.93
N THR A 442 1.63 18.35 23.98
CA THR A 442 1.73 19.15 22.76
C THR A 442 0.34 19.55 22.25
N ASP A 443 0.26 20.73 21.63
CA ASP A 443 -0.93 21.30 21.00
C ASP A 443 -1.01 20.98 19.49
N ARG A 444 0.01 20.31 18.94
CA ARG A 444 0.15 20.03 17.51
C ARG A 444 0.64 18.61 17.25
N HIS A 445 0.43 18.14 16.04
CA HIS A 445 1.01 16.90 15.52
C HIS A 445 1.60 17.14 14.13
N LEU A 446 2.38 16.15 13.68
CA LEU A 446 2.95 16.09 12.34
C LEU A 446 2.29 14.93 11.61
N ALA A 447 1.90 15.14 10.36
CA ALA A 447 1.37 14.11 9.47
C ALA A 447 2.20 14.06 8.18
N ASP A 448 2.38 12.87 7.64
CA ASP A 448 2.93 12.69 6.29
C ASP A 448 1.91 13.19 5.26
N SER A 449 2.35 13.97 4.28
CA SER A 449 1.50 14.57 3.25
C SER A 449 2.28 14.76 1.96
N ILE A 450 1.71 15.43 0.96
CA ILE A 450 2.26 15.49 -0.39
C ILE A 450 3.55 16.32 -0.41
N PHE A 451 4.68 15.62 -0.50
CA PHE A 451 6.04 16.18 -0.41
C PHE A 451 6.30 17.05 0.84
N GLU A 452 5.55 16.85 1.92
CA GLU A 452 5.73 17.61 3.16
C GLU A 452 5.39 16.79 4.41
N THR A 453 5.98 17.20 5.54
CA THR A 453 5.56 16.77 6.87
C THR A 453 4.73 17.89 7.50
N VAL A 454 3.43 17.88 7.23
CA VAL A 454 2.54 18.99 7.58
C VAL A 454 2.30 19.05 9.09
N ARG A 455 2.35 20.26 9.66
CA ARG A 455 2.06 20.51 11.08
C ARG A 455 0.62 20.97 11.26
N ARG A 456 -0.18 20.22 12.03
CA ARG A 456 -1.61 20.50 12.27
C ARG A 456 -1.90 20.71 13.77
N PRO A 457 -2.90 21.52 14.15
CA PRO A 457 -3.34 21.63 15.52
C PRO A 457 -4.06 20.35 15.98
N ASN A 458 -3.92 20.01 17.26
CA ASN A 458 -4.61 18.85 17.87
C ASN A 458 -6.09 19.13 18.15
N TYR A 459 -6.46 20.40 18.25
CA TYR A 459 -7.82 20.86 18.45
C TYR A 459 -8.28 21.66 17.22
N PRO A 460 -9.48 21.40 16.68
CA PRO A 460 -10.01 22.21 15.59
C PRO A 460 -10.36 23.62 16.09
N ASP A 461 -10.57 24.55 15.15
CA ASP A 461 -10.95 25.92 15.49
C ASP A 461 -12.36 25.95 16.10
N ALA A 462 -12.44 26.13 17.42
CA ALA A 462 -13.68 26.12 18.17
C ALA A 462 -14.66 27.26 17.78
N ALA A 463 -14.19 28.32 17.11
CA ALA A 463 -15.08 29.38 16.63
C ALA A 463 -16.04 28.88 15.54
N PHE A 464 -15.58 27.95 14.70
CA PHE A 464 -16.31 27.48 13.52
C PHE A 464 -16.68 26.01 13.58
N TRP A 465 -15.85 25.19 14.22
CA TRP A 465 -15.98 23.74 14.18
C TRP A 465 -17.14 23.24 15.04
N LYS A 466 -18.05 22.49 14.42
CA LYS A 466 -19.21 21.86 15.09
C LYS A 466 -19.15 20.34 15.14
N ASN A 467 -18.34 19.72 14.27
CA ASN A 467 -18.22 18.27 14.25
C ASN A 467 -17.49 17.78 15.52
N PRO A 468 -18.03 16.80 16.27
CA PRO A 468 -17.35 16.25 17.44
C PRO A 468 -16.02 15.54 17.11
N SER A 469 -15.83 15.16 15.85
CA SER A 469 -14.59 14.56 15.32
C SER A 469 -13.82 15.54 14.43
N ASN A 470 -12.50 15.32 14.30
CA ASN A 470 -11.62 16.08 13.41
C ASN A 470 -10.72 15.14 12.55
N PRO A 471 -11.30 14.41 11.58
CA PRO A 471 -10.51 13.57 10.67
C PRO A 471 -9.57 14.44 9.80
N PRO A 472 -8.24 14.24 9.85
CA PRO A 472 -7.28 15.29 9.48
C PRO A 472 -6.99 15.46 7.99
N HIS A 473 -7.36 14.51 7.12
CA HIS A 473 -7.11 14.58 5.67
C HIS A 473 -8.24 15.24 4.86
N LYS A 474 -9.18 15.95 5.51
CA LYS A 474 -10.41 16.44 4.87
C LYS A 474 -10.36 17.84 4.22
N ASN A 475 -9.18 18.35 3.83
CA ASN A 475 -9.09 19.71 3.29
C ASN A 475 -8.70 19.73 1.80
N ALA A 476 -9.53 19.14 0.94
CA ALA A 476 -9.58 19.47 -0.48
C ALA A 476 -11.00 19.20 -1.00
N LEU A 477 -11.89 20.17 -0.83
CA LEU A 477 -13.05 20.39 -1.70
C LEU A 477 -12.97 21.82 -2.22
#